data_AF-A0A2D5P471-F1
#
_entry.id   AF-A0A2D5P471-F1
#
_cell.length_a   1.000
_cell.length_b   1.000
_cell.length_c   1.000
_cell.angle_alpha   90.00
_cell.angle_beta   90.00
_cell.angle_gamma   90.00
#
_symmetry.space_group_name_H-M   'P 1'
#
loop_
_entity.id
_entity.type
_entity.pdbx_description
1 polymer ?
#
loop_
_entity_poly.entity_id
_entity_poly.type
_entity_poly.pdbx_seq_one_letter_code
_entity_poly.pdbx_strand_id
1 'polypeptide(L)'
;MKKTILALNHKEARQFLLKNESYCNIDLPPYLNFTILLTELSKKLGSRNLNEFKKLLPTTEQNGAGNKRFQPSDFEYVNYKLLHNKNGKFDWRPFELINPMLYVSLVHKMTESDNWEKITKRFLHVKRRSCVECISLPVVSENKNSDVKEQVLKWWDGIEQKSLKLSLDFKYLHHTDITDCYGSIYTHSIP
;
A
#
# COMPACT_ATOMS: atom_id res chain seq x y z
N MET A 1 -11.42 4.97 -20.17
CA MET A 1 -10.98 3.57 -19.93
C MET A 1 -10.16 3.63 -18.65
N LYS A 2 -10.52 2.94 -17.57
CA LYS A 2 -9.87 3.19 -16.26
C LYS A 2 -8.46 2.58 -16.24
N LYS A 3 -7.42 3.39 -16.03
CA LYS A 3 -6.05 2.90 -15.86
C LYS A 3 -5.85 2.32 -14.46
N THR A 4 -5.08 1.24 -14.38
CA THR A 4 -4.59 0.72 -13.10
C THR A 4 -3.18 1.22 -12.85
N ILE A 5 -2.72 1.15 -11.61
CA ILE A 5 -1.33 1.50 -11.25
C ILE A 5 -0.29 0.80 -12.14
N LEU A 6 -0.55 -0.42 -12.60
CA LEU A 6 0.37 -1.18 -13.46
C LEU A 6 0.57 -0.57 -14.86
N ALA A 7 -0.32 0.33 -15.29
CA ALA A 7 -0.18 1.05 -16.56
C ALA A 7 0.72 2.30 -16.44
N LEU A 8 1.10 2.68 -15.22
CA LEU A 8 1.94 3.84 -14.95
C LEU A 8 3.43 3.50 -15.14
N ASN A 9 4.20 4.48 -15.60
CA ASN A 9 5.66 4.40 -15.50
C ASN A 9 6.13 4.56 -14.04
N HIS A 10 7.39 4.26 -13.76
CA HIS A 10 7.92 4.24 -12.40
C HIS A 10 7.80 5.60 -11.67
N LYS A 11 7.91 6.74 -12.39
CA LYS A 11 7.76 8.08 -11.80
C LYS A 11 6.30 8.39 -11.46
N GLU A 12 5.40 8.07 -12.38
CA GLU A 12 3.95 8.22 -12.18
C GLU A 12 3.46 7.32 -11.03
N ALA A 13 3.94 6.09 -10.96
CA ALA A 13 3.64 5.16 -9.87
C ALA A 13 4.12 5.70 -8.52
N ARG A 14 5.31 6.32 -8.48
CA ARG A 14 5.81 7.00 -7.26
C ARG A 14 4.90 8.13 -6.85
N GLN A 15 4.52 9.00 -7.78
CA GLN A 15 3.63 10.13 -7.48
C GLN A 15 2.27 9.65 -6.99
N PHE A 16 1.73 8.59 -7.61
CA PHE A 16 0.46 7.98 -7.19
C PHE A 16 0.55 7.45 -5.76
N LEU A 17 1.56 6.63 -5.45
CA LEU A 17 1.73 6.04 -4.11
C LEU A 17 2.04 7.08 -3.03
N LEU A 18 2.60 8.25 -3.37
CA LEU A 18 2.85 9.32 -2.39
C LEU A 18 1.64 10.24 -2.15
N LYS A 19 0.48 9.96 -2.76
CA LYS A 19 -0.77 10.67 -2.44
C LYS A 19 -1.21 10.37 -1.01
N ASN A 20 -1.87 11.34 -0.37
CA ASN A 20 -2.46 11.17 0.96
C ASN A 20 -3.36 9.92 1.04
N GLU A 21 -4.21 9.73 0.04
CA GLU A 21 -5.19 8.63 -0.04
C GLU A 21 -4.53 7.27 -0.30
N SER A 22 -3.30 7.26 -0.83
CA SER A 22 -2.52 6.02 -1.00
C SER A 22 -1.76 5.63 0.27
N TYR A 23 -1.43 6.60 1.11
CA TYR A 23 -0.74 6.38 2.38
C TYR A 23 -1.71 6.07 3.52
N CYS A 24 -2.81 6.81 3.62
CA CYS A 24 -3.83 6.65 4.64
C CYS A 24 -5.21 6.57 3.98
N ASN A 25 -5.89 5.42 4.15
CA ASN A 25 -7.26 5.20 3.67
C ASN A 25 -8.31 5.30 4.78
N ILE A 26 -7.90 5.73 5.97
CA ILE A 26 -8.80 5.98 7.11
C ILE A 26 -9.51 7.30 6.84
N ASP A 27 -10.82 7.34 7.09
CA ASP A 27 -11.60 8.57 7.00
C ASP A 27 -11.24 9.48 8.19
N LEU A 28 -10.22 10.32 7.97
CA LEU A 28 -9.72 11.28 8.94
C LEU A 28 -10.33 12.66 8.68
N PRO A 29 -10.46 13.51 9.72
CA PRO A 29 -10.85 14.90 9.52
C PRO A 29 -10.00 15.59 8.44
N PRO A 30 -10.58 16.49 7.62
CA PRO A 30 -9.93 17.02 6.41
C PRO A 30 -8.66 17.83 6.68
N TYR A 31 -8.45 18.29 7.91
CA TYR A 31 -7.23 18.98 8.33
C TYR A 31 -6.06 18.03 8.60
N LEU A 32 -6.29 16.72 8.74
CA LEU A 32 -5.24 15.70 8.80
C LEU A 32 -4.89 15.25 7.38
N ASN A 33 -3.87 15.89 6.81
CA ASN A 33 -3.40 15.61 5.46
C ASN A 33 -1.89 15.35 5.45
N PHE A 34 -1.49 14.17 4.96
CA PHE A 34 -0.09 13.74 4.95
C PHE A 34 0.69 14.21 3.72
N THR A 35 0.07 14.89 2.76
CA THR A 35 0.71 15.29 1.49
C THR A 35 1.98 16.09 1.71
N ILE A 36 1.93 17.10 2.59
CA ILE A 36 3.09 17.95 2.89
C ILE A 36 4.20 17.12 3.54
N LEU A 37 3.86 16.31 4.53
CA LEU A 37 4.82 15.43 5.22
C LEU A 37 5.50 14.47 4.24
N LEU A 38 4.74 13.74 3.44
CA LEU A 38 5.25 12.77 2.47
C LEU A 38 6.13 13.44 1.41
N THR A 39 5.73 14.62 0.95
CA THR A 39 6.51 15.41 -0.03
C THR A 39 7.86 15.83 0.56
N GLU A 40 7.87 16.38 1.78
CA GLU A 40 9.11 16.82 2.43
C GLU A 40 10.03 15.65 2.77
N LEU A 41 9.49 14.52 3.22
CA LEU A 41 10.26 13.30 3.44
C LEU A 41 10.83 12.74 2.14
N SER A 42 10.03 12.73 1.07
CA SER A 42 10.46 12.28 -0.26
C SER A 42 11.61 13.15 -0.80
N LYS A 43 11.54 14.48 -0.62
CA LYS A 43 12.62 15.42 -0.95
C LYS A 43 13.87 15.19 -0.11
N LYS A 44 13.72 15.03 1.21
CA LYS A 44 14.84 14.80 2.14
C LYS A 44 15.55 13.47 1.88
N LEU A 45 14.80 12.43 1.51
CA LEU A 45 15.35 11.14 1.12
C LEU A 45 16.03 11.23 -0.26
N GLY A 46 15.42 11.92 -1.22
CA GLY A 46 16.00 12.15 -2.55
C GLY A 46 16.21 10.84 -3.30
N SER A 47 17.45 10.60 -3.75
CA SER A 47 17.88 9.32 -4.34
C SER A 47 18.53 8.37 -3.33
N ARG A 48 18.64 8.78 -2.06
CA ARG A 48 19.32 8.00 -1.03
C ARG A 48 18.44 6.83 -0.63
N ASN A 49 19.06 5.69 -0.34
CA ASN A 49 18.35 4.58 0.31
C ASN A 49 18.20 4.85 1.82
N LEU A 50 17.32 4.09 2.49
CA LEU A 50 17.10 4.22 3.93
C LEU A 50 18.41 4.13 4.73
N ASN A 51 19.35 3.27 4.31
CA ASN A 51 20.62 3.07 5.02
C ASN A 51 21.53 4.29 4.92
N GLU A 52 21.49 5.01 3.81
CA GLU A 52 22.16 6.29 3.64
C GLU A 52 21.48 7.39 4.45
N PHE A 53 20.16 7.40 4.53
CA PHE A 53 19.45 8.33 5.40
C PHE A 53 19.76 8.06 6.89
N LYS A 54 19.85 6.80 7.32
CA LYS A 54 20.28 6.40 8.67
C LYS A 54 21.68 6.93 9.02
N LYS A 55 22.57 7.12 8.04
CA LYS A 55 23.90 7.73 8.28
C LYS A 55 23.80 9.18 8.77
N LEU A 56 22.68 9.86 8.51
CA LEU A 56 22.42 11.24 8.90
C LEU A 56 21.72 11.35 10.25
N LEU A 57 21.22 10.23 10.80
CA LEU A 57 20.65 10.22 12.14
C LEU A 57 21.77 10.26 13.19
N PRO A 58 21.58 10.99 14.30
CA PRO A 58 22.57 11.07 15.36
C PRO A 58 22.86 9.67 15.91
N THR A 59 24.15 9.33 15.97
CA THR A 59 24.64 8.16 16.71
C THR A 59 24.52 8.41 18.20
N THR A 60 24.15 7.39 18.96
CA THR A 60 24.12 7.46 20.43
C THR A 60 25.36 6.79 21.01
N GLU A 61 26.00 7.56 21.87
CA GLU A 61 27.08 7.31 22.82
C GLU A 61 28.55 7.17 22.36
N GLN A 62 29.34 8.04 23.01
CA GLN A 62 30.79 8.11 23.10
C GLN A 62 31.37 7.11 24.13
N ASN A 63 30.67 6.01 24.41
CA ASN A 63 31.06 5.05 25.45
C ASN A 63 31.71 3.81 24.85
N GLY A 64 32.85 4.00 24.16
CA GLY A 64 33.86 2.97 23.88
C GLY A 64 33.49 1.71 23.08
N ALA A 65 32.21 1.48 22.77
CA ALA A 65 31.69 0.23 22.21
C ALA A 65 31.02 0.44 20.84
N GLY A 66 31.77 0.98 19.87
CA GLY A 66 31.39 1.01 18.46
C GLY A 66 30.20 1.91 18.11
N ASN A 67 30.21 2.47 16.90
CA ASN A 67 29.12 3.29 16.38
C ASN A 67 27.87 2.43 16.09
N LYS A 68 27.12 2.02 17.11
CA LYS A 68 25.84 1.32 16.90
C LYS A 68 24.78 2.35 16.51
N ARG A 69 24.21 2.20 15.32
CA ARG A 69 23.06 3.01 14.87
C ARG A 69 21.80 2.23 15.14
N PHE A 70 20.80 2.90 15.73
CA PHE A 70 19.50 2.30 15.91
C PHE A 70 18.84 1.98 14.56
N GLN A 71 18.25 0.80 14.49
CA GLN A 71 17.42 0.37 13.38
C GLN A 71 15.95 0.45 13.77
N PRO A 72 15.03 0.69 12.82
CA PRO A 72 13.60 0.58 13.10
C PRO A 72 13.24 -0.78 13.72
N SER A 73 13.92 -1.86 13.33
CA SER A 73 13.74 -3.20 13.91
C SER A 73 14.10 -3.30 15.41
N ASP A 74 14.82 -2.33 15.95
CA ASP A 74 15.22 -2.31 17.36
C ASP A 74 14.11 -1.71 18.25
N PHE A 75 13.03 -1.18 17.67
CA PHE A 75 11.93 -0.56 18.40
C PHE A 75 10.62 -1.30 18.18
N GLU A 76 9.84 -1.42 19.24
CA GLU A 76 8.43 -1.76 19.13
C GLU A 76 7.62 -0.53 18.71
N TYR A 77 6.43 -0.75 18.12
CA TYR A 77 5.49 0.31 17.75
C TYR A 77 6.06 1.37 16.78
N VAL A 78 6.95 0.96 15.87
CA VAL A 78 7.47 1.81 14.79
C VAL A 78 6.35 2.40 13.93
N ASN A 79 5.33 1.59 13.67
CA ASN A 79 4.09 2.02 13.05
C ASN A 79 3.10 2.46 14.13
N TYR A 80 2.24 3.40 13.77
CA TYR A 80 1.24 3.92 14.69
C TYR A 80 -0.03 3.07 14.64
N LYS A 81 -0.42 2.47 15.76
CA LYS A 81 -1.67 1.71 15.89
C LYS A 81 -2.81 2.64 16.32
N LEU A 82 -3.83 2.75 15.48
CA LEU A 82 -5.08 3.43 15.75
C LEU A 82 -6.17 2.41 16.03
N LEU A 83 -6.79 2.46 17.21
CA LEU A 83 -7.92 1.60 17.52
C LEU A 83 -9.22 2.27 17.06
N HIS A 84 -9.95 1.61 16.17
CA HIS A 84 -11.23 2.08 15.68
C HIS A 84 -12.36 1.17 16.15
N ASN A 85 -13.47 1.77 16.59
CA ASN A 85 -14.65 1.04 17.01
C ASN A 85 -15.48 0.67 15.78
N LYS A 86 -15.56 -0.62 15.46
CA LYS A 86 -16.26 -1.10 14.27
C LYS A 86 -17.79 -0.96 14.40
N ASN A 87 -18.36 -1.31 15.55
CA ASN A 87 -19.81 -1.46 15.77
C ASN A 87 -20.14 -1.56 17.28
N GLY A 88 -19.89 -0.49 18.04
CA GLY A 88 -20.22 -0.33 19.46
C GLY A 88 -20.80 -1.54 20.20
N LYS A 89 -19.93 -2.40 20.73
CA LYS A 89 -19.98 -3.00 22.07
C LYS A 89 -18.84 -3.98 22.33
N PHE A 90 -18.25 -4.65 21.31
CA PHE A 90 -17.14 -5.60 21.56
C PHE A 90 -16.07 -5.79 20.46
N ASP A 91 -16.09 -5.03 19.35
CA ASP A 91 -15.11 -5.19 18.26
C ASP A 91 -14.25 -3.95 18.01
N TRP A 92 -13.00 -3.98 18.50
CA TRP A 92 -11.95 -3.04 18.10
C TRP A 92 -11.24 -3.56 16.86
N ARG A 93 -11.13 -2.75 15.81
CA ARG A 93 -10.21 -3.02 14.70
C ARG A 93 -8.98 -2.14 14.84
N PRO A 94 -7.78 -2.72 15.02
CA PRO A 94 -6.55 -1.96 14.92
C PRO A 94 -6.30 -1.61 13.46
N PHE A 95 -6.27 -0.31 13.14
CA PHE A 95 -5.59 0.19 11.97
C PHE A 95 -4.14 0.48 12.31
N GLU A 96 -3.24 0.23 11.37
CA GLU A 96 -1.82 0.50 11.57
C GLU A 96 -1.33 1.42 10.45
N LEU A 97 -0.91 2.62 10.84
CA LEU A 97 -0.32 3.59 9.93
C LEU A 97 1.19 3.36 9.91
N ILE A 98 1.70 2.94 8.75
CA ILE A 98 3.13 2.70 8.54
C ILE A 98 3.90 3.98 8.85
N ASN A 99 5.04 3.88 9.53
CA ASN A 99 5.90 5.05 9.75
C ASN A 99 6.13 5.82 8.43
N PRO A 100 5.83 7.14 8.35
CA PRO A 100 5.88 7.89 7.10
C PRO A 100 7.24 7.79 6.38
N MET A 101 8.34 7.75 7.15
CA MET A 101 9.68 7.66 6.58
C MET A 101 9.95 6.28 5.96
N LEU A 102 9.50 5.21 6.62
CA LEU A 102 9.61 3.85 6.10
C LEU A 102 8.72 3.64 4.87
N TYR A 103 7.51 4.19 4.90
CA TYR A 103 6.60 4.19 3.76
C TYR A 103 7.23 4.87 2.54
N VAL A 104 7.74 6.10 2.70
CA VAL A 104 8.40 6.85 1.61
C VAL A 104 9.60 6.07 1.08
N SER A 105 10.42 5.48 1.96
CA SER A 105 11.55 4.65 1.54
C SER A 105 11.13 3.42 0.76
N LEU A 106 10.04 2.75 1.16
CA LEU A 106 9.52 1.59 0.44
C LEU A 106 9.01 1.99 -0.93
N VAL A 107 8.21 3.06 -1.00
CA VAL A 107 7.69 3.60 -2.27
C VAL A 107 8.84 3.96 -3.21
N HIS A 108 9.87 4.65 -2.72
CA HIS A 108 11.05 4.97 -3.52
C HIS A 108 11.72 3.71 -4.08
N LYS A 109 11.91 2.69 -3.24
CA LYS A 109 12.55 1.43 -3.63
C LYS A 109 11.73 0.66 -4.67
N MET A 110 10.42 0.53 -4.44
CA MET A 110 9.50 -0.14 -5.37
C MET A 110 9.45 0.56 -6.74
N THR A 111 9.62 1.88 -6.75
CA THR A 111 9.49 2.73 -7.95
C THR A 111 10.83 3.18 -8.54
N GLU A 112 11.93 2.53 -8.17
CA GLU A 112 13.13 2.48 -9.00
C GLU A 112 12.76 1.82 -10.34
N SER A 113 13.30 2.32 -11.45
CA SER A 113 12.97 1.85 -12.81
C SER A 113 12.99 0.32 -12.93
N ASP A 114 14.11 -0.30 -12.54
CA ASP A 114 14.31 -1.75 -12.62
C ASP A 114 13.37 -2.54 -11.71
N ASN A 115 13.06 -2.02 -10.51
CA ASN A 115 12.17 -2.71 -9.57
C ASN A 115 10.72 -2.61 -10.02
N TRP A 116 10.31 -1.44 -10.52
CA TRP A 116 8.96 -1.26 -11.04
C TRP A 116 8.72 -2.11 -12.28
N GLU A 117 9.72 -2.21 -13.17
CA GLU A 117 9.67 -3.11 -14.31
C GLU A 117 9.56 -4.59 -13.88
N LYS A 118 10.31 -5.02 -12.86
CA LYS A 118 10.19 -6.38 -12.30
C LYS A 118 8.79 -6.63 -11.73
N ILE A 119 8.25 -5.69 -10.96
CA ILE A 119 6.91 -5.80 -10.36
C ILE A 119 5.85 -5.93 -11.46
N THR A 120 5.83 -4.99 -12.42
CA THR A 120 4.86 -4.99 -13.52
C THR A 120 4.95 -6.26 -14.37
N LYS A 121 6.17 -6.69 -14.75
CA LYS A 121 6.39 -7.97 -15.47
C LYS A 121 5.85 -9.16 -14.70
N ARG A 122 6.05 -9.22 -13.38
CA ARG A 122 5.55 -10.32 -12.54
C ARG A 122 4.02 -10.36 -12.53
N PHE A 123 3.35 -9.21 -12.34
CA PHE A 123 1.88 -9.15 -12.39
C PHE A 123 1.33 -9.55 -13.77
N LEU A 124 1.97 -9.11 -14.86
CA LEU A 124 1.58 -9.51 -16.22
C LEU A 124 1.76 -11.02 -16.45
N HIS A 125 2.87 -11.59 -15.96
CA HIS A 125 3.12 -13.02 -16.04
C HIS A 125 2.05 -13.85 -15.32
N VAL A 126 1.70 -13.47 -14.08
CA VAL A 126 0.66 -14.15 -13.30
C VAL A 126 -0.71 -14.00 -13.98
N LYS A 127 -1.07 -12.80 -14.43
CA LYS A 127 -2.34 -12.54 -15.12
C LYS A 127 -2.53 -13.40 -16.36
N ARG A 128 -1.46 -13.65 -17.13
CA ARG A 128 -1.52 -14.47 -18.36
C ARG A 128 -1.71 -15.97 -18.09
N ARG A 129 -1.37 -16.45 -16.90
CA ARG A 129 -1.37 -17.88 -16.54
C ARG A 129 -2.45 -18.26 -15.54
N SER A 130 -3.15 -17.27 -14.99
CA SER A 130 -4.15 -17.48 -13.95
C SER A 130 -5.56 -17.43 -14.53
N CYS A 131 -6.44 -18.29 -14.02
CA CYS A 131 -7.89 -18.13 -14.19
C CYS A 131 -8.49 -17.10 -13.21
N VAL A 132 -7.67 -16.56 -12.30
CA VAL A 132 -8.08 -15.57 -11.30
C VAL A 132 -7.91 -14.16 -11.84
N GLU A 133 -8.98 -13.37 -11.76
CA GLU A 133 -8.98 -11.95 -12.10
C GLU A 133 -8.82 -11.08 -10.84
N CYS A 134 -7.78 -10.24 -10.81
CA CYS A 134 -7.54 -9.30 -9.70
C CYS A 134 -8.25 -7.96 -9.95
N ILE A 135 -9.44 -7.80 -9.38
CA ILE A 135 -10.26 -6.58 -9.53
C ILE A 135 -9.80 -5.47 -8.58
N SER A 136 -9.11 -5.83 -7.49
CA SER A 136 -8.64 -4.92 -6.43
C SER A 136 -7.39 -4.12 -6.76
N LEU A 137 -6.79 -4.27 -7.95
CA LEU A 137 -5.66 -3.43 -8.36
C LEU A 137 -6.01 -1.94 -8.27
N PRO A 138 -5.16 -1.10 -7.63
CA PRO A 138 -5.40 0.32 -7.49
C PRO A 138 -5.69 1.00 -8.83
N VAL A 139 -6.77 1.77 -8.85
CA VAL A 139 -7.21 2.55 -10.00
C VAL A 139 -6.65 3.96 -9.92
N VAL A 140 -6.25 4.46 -11.08
CA VAL A 140 -5.83 5.84 -11.27
C VAL A 140 -6.96 6.56 -11.99
N SER A 141 -7.53 7.56 -11.34
CA SER A 141 -8.53 8.44 -11.94
C SER A 141 -7.86 9.32 -12.98
N GLU A 142 -8.40 9.32 -14.20
CA GLU A 142 -7.99 10.23 -15.29
C GLU A 142 -8.85 11.49 -15.36
N ASN A 143 -9.90 11.57 -14.51
CA ASN A 143 -10.93 12.60 -14.57
C ASN A 143 -10.97 13.41 -13.25
N LYS A 144 -11.93 14.33 -13.14
CA LYS A 144 -12.19 15.10 -11.90
C LYS A 144 -12.66 14.26 -10.70
N ASN A 145 -12.85 12.95 -10.87
CA ASN A 145 -13.24 12.04 -9.80
C ASN A 145 -12.03 11.68 -8.92
N SER A 146 -12.27 11.34 -7.66
CA SER A 146 -11.22 10.78 -6.79
C SER A 146 -10.86 9.35 -7.18
N ASP A 147 -9.61 8.95 -6.93
CA ASP A 147 -9.14 7.58 -7.13
C ASP A 147 -10.01 6.58 -6.34
N VAL A 148 -10.42 6.95 -5.12
CA VAL A 148 -11.31 6.16 -4.27
C VAL A 148 -12.66 5.90 -4.93
N LYS A 149 -13.29 6.94 -5.50
CA LYS A 149 -14.56 6.79 -6.22
C LYS A 149 -14.40 5.86 -7.42
N GLU A 150 -13.33 6.02 -8.19
CA GLU A 150 -13.08 5.17 -9.35
C GLU A 150 -12.80 3.71 -8.96
N GLN A 151 -12.13 3.50 -7.82
CA GLN A 151 -11.88 2.19 -7.23
C GLN A 151 -13.20 1.50 -6.81
N VAL A 152 -14.10 2.21 -6.13
CA VAL A 152 -15.41 1.69 -5.73
C VAL A 152 -16.24 1.31 -6.96
N LEU A 153 -16.29 2.19 -7.96
CA LEU A 153 -17.02 1.91 -9.20
C LEU A 153 -16.43 0.71 -9.97
N LYS A 154 -15.10 0.55 -9.97
CA LYS A 154 -14.47 -0.61 -10.60
C LYS A 154 -14.81 -1.91 -9.87
N TRP A 155 -14.83 -1.88 -8.54
CA TRP A 155 -15.24 -3.05 -7.76
C TRP A 155 -16.70 -3.41 -8.02
N TRP A 156 -17.60 -2.42 -7.99
CA TRP A 156 -19.03 -2.62 -8.25
C TRP A 156 -19.27 -3.20 -9.66
N ASP A 157 -18.60 -2.67 -10.68
CA ASP A 157 -18.70 -3.21 -12.04
C ASP A 157 -18.11 -4.63 -12.15
N GLY A 158 -16.90 -4.83 -11.63
CA GLY A 158 -16.17 -6.10 -11.75
C GLY A 158 -16.72 -7.25 -10.90
N ILE A 159 -17.42 -6.95 -9.80
CA ILE A 159 -18.00 -7.93 -8.88
C ILE A 159 -19.52 -7.96 -9.04
N GLU A 160 -20.23 -6.90 -8.69
CA GLU A 160 -21.70 -6.91 -8.63
C GLU A 160 -22.32 -7.09 -10.02
N GLN A 161 -21.97 -6.22 -10.98
CA GLN A 161 -22.53 -6.28 -12.34
C GLN A 161 -22.11 -7.57 -13.06
N LYS A 162 -20.85 -7.97 -12.90
CA LYS A 162 -20.36 -9.22 -13.48
C LYS A 162 -21.05 -10.46 -12.90
N SER A 163 -21.33 -10.47 -11.60
CA SER A 163 -22.05 -11.58 -10.95
C SER A 163 -23.48 -11.68 -11.47
N LEU A 164 -24.18 -10.55 -11.65
CA LEU A 164 -25.51 -10.50 -12.26
C LEU A 164 -25.50 -11.00 -13.71
N LYS A 165 -24.45 -10.69 -14.47
CA LYS A 165 -24.31 -11.21 -15.83
C LYS A 165 -24.11 -12.72 -15.84
N LEU A 166 -23.20 -13.22 -15.01
CA LEU A 166 -22.86 -14.65 -14.96
C LEU A 166 -23.98 -15.50 -14.38
N SER A 167 -24.88 -14.95 -13.56
CA SER A 167 -26.03 -15.70 -13.02
C SER A 167 -27.04 -16.13 -14.10
N LEU A 168 -26.98 -15.53 -15.30
CA LEU A 168 -27.76 -15.98 -16.46
C LEU A 168 -27.21 -17.27 -17.07
N ASP A 169 -25.89 -17.49 -16.97
CA ASP A 169 -25.19 -18.63 -17.56
C ASP A 169 -24.94 -19.76 -16.54
N PHE A 170 -24.83 -19.41 -15.25
CA PHE A 170 -24.44 -20.32 -14.18
C PHE A 170 -25.48 -20.34 -13.06
N LYS A 171 -25.88 -21.55 -12.66
CA LYS A 171 -26.87 -21.78 -11.59
C LYS A 171 -26.32 -21.54 -10.17
N TYR A 172 -25.01 -21.67 -9.99
CA TYR A 172 -24.38 -21.62 -8.68
C TYR A 172 -23.25 -20.58 -8.68
N LEU A 173 -23.21 -19.79 -7.61
CA LEU A 173 -22.17 -18.81 -7.33
C LEU A 173 -21.65 -19.05 -5.91
N HIS A 174 -20.34 -19.23 -5.79
CA HIS A 174 -19.69 -19.42 -4.50
C HIS A 174 -19.00 -18.12 -4.08
N HIS A 175 -19.42 -17.59 -2.93
CA HIS A 175 -18.75 -16.47 -2.30
C HIS A 175 -17.90 -16.98 -1.14
N THR A 176 -16.66 -16.52 -1.07
CA THR A 176 -15.75 -16.83 0.02
C THR A 176 -15.06 -15.54 0.43
N ASP A 177 -15.05 -15.28 1.74
CA ASP A 177 -14.37 -14.14 2.34
C ASP A 177 -13.24 -14.63 3.24
N ILE A 178 -12.11 -13.92 3.22
CA ILE A 178 -10.95 -14.19 4.06
C ILE A 178 -10.85 -13.05 5.06
N THR A 179 -11.31 -13.30 6.29
CA THR A 179 -11.47 -12.29 7.35
C THR A 179 -10.15 -11.64 7.78
N ASP A 180 -9.05 -12.39 7.82
CA ASP A 180 -7.70 -11.90 8.11
C ASP A 180 -6.68 -12.51 7.15
N CYS A 181 -6.69 -12.05 5.89
CA CYS A 181 -5.81 -12.58 4.86
C CYS A 181 -4.34 -12.52 5.27
N TYR A 182 -3.86 -11.36 5.74
CA TYR A 182 -2.45 -11.15 6.06
C TYR A 182 -2.01 -11.84 7.34
N GLY A 183 -2.82 -11.83 8.41
CA GLY A 183 -2.51 -12.57 9.64
C GLY A 183 -2.60 -14.08 9.48
N SER A 184 -3.35 -14.56 8.47
CA SER A 184 -3.41 -15.98 8.11
C SER A 184 -2.28 -16.45 7.19
N ILE A 185 -1.40 -15.55 6.73
CA ILE A 185 -0.24 -15.96 5.91
C ILE A 185 0.76 -16.68 6.82
N TYR A 186 0.92 -17.98 6.59
CA TYR A 186 2.01 -18.74 7.21
C TYR A 186 3.33 -18.33 6.56
N THR A 187 4.07 -17.42 7.19
CA THR A 187 5.28 -16.82 6.61
C THR A 187 6.35 -17.85 6.28
N HIS A 188 6.39 -18.99 6.97
CA HIS A 188 7.32 -20.10 6.69
C HIS A 188 6.97 -20.90 5.41
N SER A 189 5.79 -20.71 4.80
CA SER A 189 5.48 -21.30 3.48
C SER A 189 5.87 -20.41 2.31
N ILE A 190 6.40 -19.20 2.56
CA ILE A 190 6.91 -18.32 1.51
C ILE A 190 8.43 -18.61 1.36
N PRO A 191 8.87 -19.24 0.25
CA PRO A 191 10.26 -19.59 0.01
C PRO A 191 11.15 -18.38 -0.33
#